data_AF-A0A7K2X9H5-F1
#
_entry.id   AF-A0A7K2X9H5-F1
#
_cell.length_a   1.000
_cell.length_b   1.000
_cell.length_c   1.000
_cell.angle_alpha   90.00
_cell.angle_beta   90.00
_cell.angle_gamma   90.00
#
_symmetry.space_group_name_H-M   'P 1'
#
loop_
_entity.id
_entity.type
_entity.pdbx_description
1 polymer ?
#
loop_
_entity_poly.entity_id
_entity_poly.type
_entity_poly.pdbx_seq_one_letter_code
_entity_poly.pdbx_strand_id
1 'polypeptide(L)'
;GHGRIRATLTAEGPGEEAEFADPAWGPAWTAARDYLDLLRTAPDRIRACAHEACILHFFDTSRNGTRRWCSMAVCGNRAKASRHYARTKEA
;
A
#
# COMPACT_ATOMS: atom_id res chain seq x y z
N GLY A 1 17.75 -7.96 16.06
CA GLY A 1 16.60 -7.53 15.23
C GLY A 1 16.41 -6.04 15.39
N HIS A 2 15.88 -5.35 14.37
CA HIS A 2 15.70 -3.88 14.38
C HIS A 2 14.44 -3.41 15.15
N GLY A 3 13.61 -4.35 15.60
CA GLY A 3 12.41 -4.11 16.38
C GLY A 3 11.64 -5.41 16.61
N ARG A 4 10.52 -5.33 17.33
CA ARG A 4 9.52 -6.40 17.49
C ARG A 4 8.14 -5.80 17.77
N ILE A 5 7.10 -6.57 17.52
CA ILE A 5 5.75 -6.27 17.97
C ILE A 5 5.46 -7.15 19.18
N ARG A 6 5.16 -6.55 20.32
CA ARG A 6 4.82 -7.23 21.57
C ARG A 6 3.31 -7.25 21.73
N ALA A 7 2.72 -8.43 21.81
CA ALA A 7 1.31 -8.55 22.20
C ALA A 7 1.15 -8.13 23.67
N THR A 8 0.12 -7.34 23.95
CA THR A 8 -0.24 -6.88 25.28
C THR A 8 -1.67 -7.31 25.62
N LEU A 9 -1.96 -7.43 26.91
CA LEU A 9 -3.31 -7.68 27.41
C LEU A 9 -3.53 -6.75 28.61
N THR A 10 -4.44 -5.78 28.45
CA THR A 10 -4.76 -4.78 29.47
C THR A 10 -6.22 -4.91 29.91
N ALA A 11 -6.65 -4.08 30.86
CA ALA A 11 -8.05 -4.04 31.30
C ALA A 11 -9.01 -3.65 30.15
N GLU A 12 -8.50 -2.93 29.15
CA GLU A 12 -9.20 -2.51 27.94
C GLU A 12 -9.27 -3.61 26.86
N GLY A 13 -8.50 -4.70 27.01
CA GLY A 13 -8.49 -5.84 26.10
C GLY A 13 -7.11 -6.15 25.50
N PRO A 14 -7.05 -7.00 24.45
CA PRO A 14 -5.80 -7.31 23.76
C PRO A 14 -5.29 -6.11 22.95
N GLY A 15 -3.98 -5.91 22.95
CA GLY A 15 -3.30 -4.87 22.20
C GLY A 15 -1.98 -5.34 21.61
N GLU A 16 -1.35 -4.46 20.85
CA GLU A 16 0.01 -4.64 20.33
C GLU A 16 0.82 -3.37 20.61
N GLU A 17 2.05 -3.54 21.07
CA GLU A 17 3.00 -2.44 21.26
C GLU A 17 4.23 -2.69 20.38
N ALA A 18 4.58 -1.70 19.57
CA ALA A 18 5.74 -1.77 18.70
C ALA A 18 6.98 -1.27 19.44
N GLU A 19 7.99 -2.14 19.55
CA GLU A 19 9.26 -1.84 20.20
C GLU A 19 10.37 -1.77 19.15
N PHE A 20 11.08 -0.64 19.12
CA PHE A 20 12.15 -0.39 18.15
C PHE A 20 13.48 -0.19 18.87
N ALA A 21 14.56 -0.74 18.31
CA ALA A 21 15.91 -0.50 18.83
C ALA A 21 16.39 0.94 18.56
N ASP A 22 15.90 1.53 17.46
CA ASP A 22 16.07 2.93 17.08
C ASP A 22 14.71 3.43 16.54
N PRO A 23 14.15 4.54 17.05
CA PRO A 23 12.89 5.11 16.58
C PRO A 23 12.80 5.33 15.06
N ALA A 24 13.92 5.51 14.36
CA ALA A 24 13.94 5.62 12.90
C ALA A 24 13.41 4.37 12.18
N TRP A 25 13.41 3.21 12.82
CA TRP A 25 12.82 1.98 12.28
C TRP A 25 11.29 1.94 12.36
N GLY A 26 10.67 2.79 13.18
CA GLY A 26 9.24 2.74 13.47
C GLY A 26 8.36 2.74 12.22
N PRO A 27 8.52 3.70 11.29
CA PRO A 27 7.68 3.75 10.09
C PRO A 27 7.73 2.48 9.23
N ALA A 28 8.92 1.89 9.05
CA ALA A 28 9.07 0.68 8.24
C ALA A 28 8.42 -0.54 8.90
N TRP A 29 8.53 -0.66 10.22
CA TRP A 29 7.90 -1.74 10.97
C TRP A 29 6.38 -1.63 11.00
N THR A 30 5.83 -0.44 11.24
CA THR A 30 4.37 -0.23 11.20
C THR A 30 3.83 -0.55 9.81
N ALA A 31 4.49 -0.07 8.74
CA ALA A 31 4.10 -0.39 7.38
C ALA A 31 4.13 -1.89 7.08
N ALA A 32 5.17 -2.61 7.54
CA ALA A 32 5.26 -4.06 7.38
C ALA A 32 4.16 -4.80 8.17
N ARG A 33 3.86 -4.36 9.41
CA ARG A 33 2.81 -4.95 10.25
C ARG A 33 1.43 -4.79 9.62
N ASP A 34 1.11 -3.59 9.14
CA ASP A 34 -0.16 -3.28 8.46
C ASP A 34 -0.29 -4.09 7.17
N TYR A 35 0.80 -4.18 6.40
CA TYR A 35 0.82 -4.99 5.18
C TYR A 35 0.52 -6.47 5.47
N LEU A 36 1.09 -7.03 6.54
CA LEU A 36 0.81 -8.40 6.98
C LEU A 36 -0.64 -8.59 7.46
N ASP A 37 -1.28 -7.57 8.04
CA ASP A 37 -2.71 -7.63 8.37
C ASP A 37 -3.60 -7.62 7.13
N LEU A 38 -3.29 -6.75 6.17
CA LEU A 38 -4.02 -6.71 4.90
C LEU A 38 -3.85 -8.02 4.12
N LEU A 39 -2.66 -8.62 4.14
CA LEU A 39 -2.42 -9.93 3.54
C LEU A 39 -3.25 -11.04 4.18
N ARG A 40 -3.45 -10.98 5.50
CA ARG A 40 -4.26 -11.97 6.23
C ARG A 40 -5.76 -11.82 5.96
N THR A 41 -6.22 -10.59 5.75
CA THR A 41 -7.66 -10.27 5.71
C THR A 41 -8.23 -10.20 4.31
N ALA A 42 -7.49 -9.65 3.35
CA ALA A 42 -7.96 -9.44 1.98
C ALA A 42 -6.79 -9.36 0.98
N PRO A 43 -6.04 -10.46 0.79
CA PRO A 43 -4.84 -10.48 -0.04
C PRO A 43 -5.12 -10.12 -1.50
N ASP A 44 -6.30 -10.50 -2.02
CA ASP A 44 -6.77 -10.19 -3.37
C ASP A 44 -6.99 -8.68 -3.62
N ARG A 45 -7.13 -7.90 -2.55
CA ARG A 45 -7.29 -6.45 -2.60
C ARG A 45 -5.94 -5.72 -2.61
N ILE A 46 -4.83 -6.40 -2.36
CA ILE A 46 -3.49 -5.84 -2.52
C ILE A 46 -3.07 -5.98 -3.97
N ARG A 47 -2.94 -4.85 -4.66
CA ARG A 47 -2.72 -4.83 -6.12
C ARG A 47 -1.49 -4.01 -6.48
N ALA A 48 -0.73 -4.50 -7.46
CA ALA A 48 0.30 -3.70 -8.12
C ALA A 48 -0.36 -2.58 -8.94
N CYS A 49 0.26 -1.40 -8.95
CA CYS A 49 -0.15 -0.32 -9.85
C CYS A 49 -0.03 -0.77 -11.31
N ALA A 50 -1.06 -0.55 -12.12
CA ALA A 50 -1.06 -0.94 -13.54
C ALA A 50 -0.16 -0.05 -14.42
N HIS A 51 0.55 0.93 -13.84
CA HIS A 51 1.47 1.80 -14.60
C HIS A 51 2.84 1.14 -14.60
N GLU A 52 3.37 0.81 -15.78
CA GLU A 52 4.59 0.01 -15.95
C GLU A 52 5.81 0.50 -15.15
N ALA A 53 6.03 1.82 -15.09
CA ALA A 53 7.12 2.42 -14.33
C ALA A 53 6.83 2.62 -12.81
N CYS A 54 5.70 2.14 -12.30
CA CYS A 54 5.30 2.34 -10.90
C CYS A 54 5.50 1.06 -10.08
N ILE A 55 6.38 1.12 -9.09
CA ILE A 55 6.70 -0.02 -8.21
C ILE A 55 5.73 -0.16 -7.02
N LEU A 56 4.78 0.76 -6.87
CA LEU A 56 3.90 0.79 -5.69
C LEU A 56 2.81 -0.27 -5.78
N HIS A 57 2.58 -0.93 -4.64
CA HIS A 57 1.35 -1.67 -4.36
C HIS A 57 0.36 -0.76 -3.63
N PHE A 58 -0.93 -1.08 -3.73
CA PHE A 58 -1.99 -0.39 -3.01
C PHE A 58 -3.09 -1.37 -2.57
N PHE A 59 -3.83 -0.99 -1.54
CA PHE A 59 -5.03 -1.69 -1.13
C PHE A 59 -6.25 -1.14 -1.89
N ASP A 60 -7.00 -2.00 -2.56
CA ASP A 60 -8.17 -1.65 -3.34
C ASP A 60 -9.40 -1.48 -2.45
N THR A 61 -9.69 -0.22 -2.09
CA THR A 61 -10.89 0.17 -1.34
C THR A 61 -12.10 0.43 -2.23
N SER A 62 -12.00 0.25 -3.56
CA SER A 62 -13.14 0.45 -4.46
C SER A 62 -14.21 -0.62 -4.25
N ARG A 63 -15.48 -0.24 -4.35
CA ARG A 63 -16.61 -1.15 -4.12
C ARG A 63 -16.47 -2.47 -4.89
N ASN A 64 -16.03 -2.42 -6.14
CA ASN A 64 -15.96 -3.59 -7.03
C ASN A 64 -14.55 -4.20 -7.14
N GLY A 65 -13.53 -3.67 -6.45
CA GLY A 65 -12.16 -4.20 -6.53
C GLY A 65 -11.50 -4.00 -7.91
N THR A 66 -11.89 -2.94 -8.62
CA THR A 66 -11.46 -2.70 -10.01
C THR A 66 -10.48 -1.53 -10.15
N ARG A 67 -9.98 -0.98 -9.05
CA ARG A 67 -9.03 0.16 -9.08
C ARG A 67 -7.73 -0.28 -9.74
N ARG A 68 -7.26 0.45 -10.74
CA ARG A 68 -6.04 0.11 -11.50
C ARG A 68 -4.78 0.84 -11.06
N TRP A 69 -4.92 1.97 -10.38
CA TRP A 69 -3.81 2.90 -10.12
C TRP A 69 -3.63 3.17 -8.63
N CYS A 70 -2.38 3.15 -8.16
CA CYS A 70 -2.04 3.51 -6.78
C CYS A 70 -2.47 4.93 -6.40
N SER A 71 -2.64 5.82 -7.37
CA SER A 71 -3.29 7.12 -7.23
C SER A 71 -3.80 7.59 -8.58
N MET A 72 -5.03 8.10 -8.60
CA MET A 72 -5.62 8.67 -9.82
C MET A 72 -4.88 9.95 -10.22
N ALA A 73 -4.53 10.81 -9.26
CA ALA A 73 -3.83 12.07 -9.50
C ALA A 73 -2.42 11.87 -10.07
N VAL A 74 -1.78 10.74 -9.74
CA VAL A 74 -0.40 10.45 -10.10
C VAL A 74 -0.34 9.47 -11.28
N CYS A 75 -0.59 8.18 -11.06
CA CYS A 75 -0.45 7.17 -12.11
C CYS A 75 -1.62 7.17 -13.10
N GLY A 76 -2.83 7.46 -12.63
CA GLY A 76 -4.00 7.58 -13.52
C GLY A 76 -3.86 8.72 -14.53
N ASN A 77 -3.33 9.87 -14.11
CA ASN A 77 -3.08 11.01 -14.98
C ASN A 77 -1.91 10.77 -15.94
N ARG A 78 -0.80 10.15 -15.48
CA ARG A 78 0.29 9.73 -16.37
C ARG A 78 -0.20 8.82 -17.51
N ALA A 79 -1.04 7.84 -17.19
CA ALA A 79 -1.62 6.96 -18.19
C ALA A 79 -2.53 7.71 -19.19
N LYS A 80 -3.27 8.73 -18.74
CA LYS A 80 -4.07 9.59 -19.66
C LYS A 80 -3.18 10.41 -20.59
N ALA A 81 -2.11 11.02 -20.06
CA ALA A 81 -1.18 11.83 -20.83
C ALA A 81 -0.46 11.00 -21.91
N SER A 82 0.05 9.81 -21.54
CA SER A 82 0.69 8.88 -22.49
C SER A 82 -0.25 8.52 -23.66
N ARG A 83 -1.51 8.16 -23.38
CA ARG A 83 -2.52 7.88 -24.42
C ARG A 83 -2.86 9.09 -25.28
N HIS A 84 -2.84 10.29 -24.73
CA HIS A 84 -3.06 11.51 -25.53
C HIS A 84 -1.88 11.74 -26.48
N TYR A 85 -0.64 11.67 -25.97
CA TYR A 85 0.57 11.86 -26.75
C TYR A 85 0.72 10.84 -27.90
N ALA A 86 0.41 9.55 -27.63
CA ALA A 86 0.45 8.52 -28.67
C ALA A 86 -0.50 8.85 -29.83
N ARG A 87 -1.74 9.25 -29.53
CA ARG A 87 -2.74 9.63 -30.55
C ARG A 87 -2.35 10.87 -31.34
N THR A 88 -1.72 11.86 -30.70
CA THR A 88 -1.25 13.07 -31.40
C THR A 88 -0.04 12.84 -32.29
N LYS A 89 0.68 11.71 -32.10
CA LYS A 89 1.86 11.36 -32.91
C LYS A 89 1.49 10.47 -34.11
N GLU A 90 0.35 9.79 -34.03
CA GLU A 90 -0.21 8.96 -35.12
C GLU A 90 -1.12 9.74 -36.08
N ALA A 91 -1.48 10.99 -35.73
CA ALA A 91 -2.24 11.92 -36.55
C ALA A 91 -1.31 12.88 -37.31
#